data_AF-A0A926MA94-F1
#
_entry.id   AF-A0A926MA94-F1
#
_cell.length_a   1.000
_cell.length_b   1.000
_cell.length_c   1.000
_cell.angle_alpha   90.00
_cell.angle_beta   90.00
_cell.angle_gamma   90.00
#
_symmetry.space_group_name_H-M   'P 1'
#
loop_
_entity.id
_entity.type
_entity.pdbx_description
1 polymer ?
#
loop_
_entity_poly.entity_id
_entity_poly.type
_entity_poly.pdbx_seq_one_letter_code
_entity_poly.pdbx_strand_id
1 'polypeptide(L)'
;MLEKLRNFMIESANIMFDDTKNDLRSLPKAVRLQILIVLSFVWSTVFSLYVFSMTSFIFGWAGVVMGHIGLIIAVYLTFKFFHKKKEQPVSVFQSGNYNPAKIFAVFFVIFFIFIFTKGIDVLTRTNSYETPYGGPDTTTEERIKRFVK
;
A
#
# COMPACT_ATOMS: atom_id res chain seq x y z
N MET A 1 -20.75 10.37 31.87
CA MET A 1 -21.07 9.34 30.84
C MET A 1 -20.19 9.49 29.61
N LEU A 2 -20.14 10.69 29.01
CA LEU A 2 -19.25 11.01 27.87
C LEU A 2 -17.76 10.75 28.16
N GLU A 3 -17.25 11.09 29.35
CA GLU A 3 -15.86 10.79 29.71
C GLU A 3 -15.57 9.29 29.84
N LYS A 4 -16.50 8.51 30.40
CA LYS A 4 -16.35 7.05 30.49
C LYS A 4 -16.34 6.43 29.09
N LEU A 5 -17.18 6.93 28.18
CA LEU A 5 -17.23 6.47 26.79
C LEU A 5 -15.98 6.91 26.01
N ARG A 6 -15.51 8.14 26.21
CA ARG A 6 -14.24 8.65 25.66
C ARG A 6 -13.07 7.78 26.10
N ASN A 7 -12.95 7.52 27.40
CA ASN A 7 -11.86 6.73 27.95
C ASN A 7 -11.94 5.28 27.46
N PHE A 8 -13.14 4.70 27.35
CA PHE A 8 -13.36 3.38 26.75
C PHE A 8 -12.92 3.32 25.28
N MET A 9 -13.24 4.34 24.46
CA MET A 9 -12.81 4.39 23.06
C MET A 9 -11.29 4.55 22.93
N ILE A 10 -10.67 5.38 23.78
CA ILE A 10 -9.21 5.56 23.81
C ILE A 10 -8.52 4.25 24.22
N GLU A 11 -9.03 3.58 25.25
CA GLU A 11 -8.48 2.30 25.73
C GLU A 11 -8.64 1.19 24.68
N SER A 12 -9.81 1.11 24.04
CA SER A 12 -10.07 0.17 22.95
C SER A 12 -9.15 0.42 21.75
N ALA A 13 -8.93 1.69 21.38
CA ALA A 13 -8.02 2.06 20.30
C ALA A 13 -6.57 1.70 20.65
N ASN A 14 -6.13 2.00 21.88
CA ASN A 14 -4.80 1.63 22.35
C ASN A 14 -4.59 0.12 22.30
N ILE A 15 -5.53 -0.70 22.77
CA ILE A 15 -5.41 -2.17 22.72
C ILE A 15 -5.37 -2.69 21.28
N MET A 16 -6.19 -2.12 20.38
CA MET A 16 -6.28 -2.58 18.98
C MET A 16 -5.05 -2.19 18.14
N PHE A 17 -4.43 -1.04 18.43
CA PHE A 17 -3.30 -0.50 17.64
C PHE A 17 -1.93 -0.68 18.32
N ASP A 18 -1.86 -1.02 19.61
CA ASP A 18 -0.60 -1.35 20.29
C ASP A 18 -0.14 -2.76 19.89
N ASP A 19 0.93 -2.85 19.10
CA ASP A 19 1.50 -4.11 18.61
C ASP A 19 1.97 -5.05 19.74
N THR A 20 2.19 -4.55 20.95
CA THR A 20 2.56 -5.37 22.12
C THR A 20 1.36 -6.06 22.78
N LYS A 21 0.15 -5.49 22.61
CA LYS A 21 -1.11 -5.99 23.19
C LYS A 21 -2.08 -6.55 22.14
N ASN A 22 -1.83 -6.25 20.87
CA ASN A 22 -2.69 -6.64 19.76
C ASN A 22 -2.53 -8.12 19.39
N ASP A 23 -3.50 -8.93 19.82
CA ASP A 23 -3.54 -10.38 19.58
C ASP A 23 -3.76 -10.74 18.10
N LEU A 24 -4.08 -9.77 17.23
CA LEU A 24 -4.16 -10.00 15.78
C LEU A 24 -2.80 -10.43 15.18
N ARG A 25 -1.70 -10.18 15.89
CA ARG A 25 -0.34 -10.65 15.52
C ARG A 25 -0.03 -12.07 15.99
N SER A 26 -0.84 -12.69 16.86
CA SER A 26 -0.68 -14.13 17.18
C SER A 26 -1.37 -15.03 16.14
N LEU A 27 -2.37 -14.47 15.44
CA LEU A 27 -3.20 -15.23 14.50
C LEU A 27 -2.39 -15.81 13.33
N PRO A 28 -2.73 -17.02 12.83
CA PRO A 28 -2.15 -17.59 11.62
C PRO A 28 -2.27 -16.63 10.43
N LYS A 29 -1.26 -16.61 9.55
CA LYS A 29 -1.20 -15.67 8.41
C LYS A 29 -2.46 -15.70 7.52
N ALA A 30 -3.10 -16.86 7.39
CA ALA A 30 -4.35 -17.03 6.64
C ALA A 30 -5.52 -16.25 7.27
N VAL A 31 -5.64 -16.26 8.60
CA VAL A 31 -6.71 -15.57 9.34
C VAL A 31 -6.52 -14.06 9.27
N ARG A 32 -5.28 -13.57 9.34
CA ARG A 32 -4.99 -12.13 9.15
C ARG A 32 -5.39 -11.65 7.77
N LEU A 33 -5.05 -12.42 6.74
CA LEU A 33 -5.44 -12.13 5.37
C LEU A 33 -6.96 -12.13 5.22
N GLN A 34 -7.64 -13.09 5.84
CA GLN A 34 -9.11 -13.17 5.83
C GLN A 34 -9.75 -11.94 6.46
N ILE A 35 -9.28 -11.47 7.62
CA ILE A 35 -9.79 -10.26 8.28
C ILE A 35 -9.59 -9.03 7.38
N LEU A 36 -8.43 -8.89 6.75
CA LEU A 36 -8.15 -7.81 5.81
C LEU A 36 -9.06 -7.85 4.57
N ILE A 37 -9.33 -9.04 4.03
CA ILE A 37 -10.26 -9.23 2.90
C ILE A 37 -11.69 -8.85 3.30
N VAL A 38 -12.16 -9.32 4.46
CA VAL A 38 -13.50 -8.99 4.97
C VAL A 38 -13.65 -7.48 5.17
N LEU A 39 -12.66 -6.84 5.77
CA LEU A 39 -12.65 -5.40 5.96
C LEU A 39 -12.70 -4.65 4.61
N SER A 40 -11.87 -5.06 3.65
CA SER A 40 -11.86 -4.47 2.30
C SER A 40 -13.22 -4.60 1.59
N PHE A 41 -13.89 -5.74 1.76
CA PHE A 41 -15.22 -5.99 1.18
C PHE A 41 -16.32 -5.13 1.82
N VAL A 42 -16.31 -4.99 3.15
CA VAL A 42 -17.24 -4.13 3.89
C VAL A 42 -17.08 -2.68 3.44
N TRP A 43 -15.85 -2.17 3.36
CA TRP A 43 -15.59 -0.80 2.91
C TRP A 43 -15.94 -0.57 1.43
N SER A 44 -15.69 -1.54 0.55
CA SER A 44 -16.15 -1.47 -0.84
C SER A 44 -17.67 -1.33 -0.92
N THR A 45 -18.41 -1.98 -0.01
CA THR A 45 -19.87 -1.89 0.08
C THR A 45 -20.33 -0.54 0.60
N VAL A 46 -19.75 -0.05 1.70
CA VAL A 46 -20.08 1.25 2.30
C VAL A 46 -19.77 2.40 1.33
N PHE A 47 -18.61 2.40 0.68
CA PHE A 47 -18.26 3.43 -0.29
C PHE A 47 -19.15 3.40 -1.54
N SER A 48 -19.56 2.21 -1.96
CA SER A 48 -20.45 2.10 -3.12
C SER A 48 -21.85 2.62 -2.82
N LEU A 49 -22.37 2.40 -1.60
CA LEU A 49 -23.62 3.01 -1.15
C LEU A 49 -23.50 4.54 -0.98
N TYR A 50 -22.32 5.04 -0.63
CA TYR A 50 -22.08 6.48 -0.45
C TYR A 50 -21.98 7.24 -1.78
N VAL A 51 -21.30 6.68 -2.78
CA VAL A 51 -21.01 7.36 -4.05
C VAL A 51 -22.09 7.11 -5.11
N PHE A 52 -22.68 5.90 -5.15
CA PHE A 52 -23.63 5.52 -6.20
C PHE A 52 -25.07 5.49 -5.69
N SER A 53 -26.02 5.82 -6.57
CA SER A 53 -27.45 5.68 -6.28
C SER A 53 -27.86 4.20 -6.22
N MET A 54 -28.98 3.89 -5.56
CA MET A 54 -29.47 2.51 -5.39
C MET A 54 -29.66 1.76 -6.73
N THR A 55 -29.99 2.47 -7.81
CA THR A 55 -30.18 1.91 -9.15
C THR A 55 -28.85 1.57 -9.85
N SER A 56 -27.77 2.28 -9.54
CA SER A 56 -26.43 2.07 -10.10
C SER A 56 -25.46 1.41 -9.13
N PHE A 57 -25.91 1.12 -7.90
CA PHE A 57 -25.11 0.56 -6.81
C PHE A 57 -24.40 -0.73 -7.22
N ILE A 58 -25.10 -1.67 -7.86
CA ILE A 58 -24.53 -2.97 -8.26
C ILE A 58 -23.36 -2.79 -9.23
N PHE A 59 -23.50 -1.91 -10.21
CA PHE A 59 -22.44 -1.65 -11.19
C PHE A 59 -21.28 -0.86 -10.59
N GLY A 60 -21.58 0.14 -9.74
CA GLY A 60 -20.56 0.89 -9.01
C GLY A 60 -19.77 0.00 -8.06
N TRP A 61 -20.46 -0.84 -7.29
CA TRP A 61 -19.88 -1.81 -6.37
C TRP A 61 -19.01 -2.85 -7.08
N ALA A 62 -19.52 -3.45 -8.16
CA ALA A 62 -18.75 -4.36 -8.98
C ALA A 62 -17.48 -3.68 -9.53
N GLY A 63 -17.58 -2.41 -9.94
CA GLY A 63 -16.44 -1.60 -10.38
C GLY A 63 -15.39 -1.38 -9.27
N VAL A 64 -15.82 -1.01 -8.06
CA VAL A 64 -14.90 -0.79 -6.92
C VAL A 64 -14.21 -2.09 -6.50
N VAL A 65 -14.95 -3.20 -6.42
CA VAL A 65 -14.40 -4.53 -6.06
C VAL A 65 -13.44 -5.01 -7.14
N MET A 66 -13.81 -4.87 -8.43
CA MET A 66 -12.94 -5.23 -9.54
C MET A 66 -11.67 -4.36 -9.59
N GLY A 67 -11.78 -3.07 -9.28
CA GLY A 67 -10.65 -2.16 -9.14
C GLY A 67 -9.68 -2.60 -8.03
N HIS A 68 -10.20 -3.01 -6.87
CA HIS A 68 -9.37 -3.56 -5.78
C HIS A 68 -8.63 -4.82 -6.19
N ILE A 69 -9.31 -5.77 -6.84
CA ILE A 69 -8.70 -7.01 -7.35
C ILE A 69 -7.60 -6.68 -8.37
N GLY A 70 -7.89 -5.76 -9.30
CA GLY A 70 -6.92 -5.29 -10.29
C GLY A 70 -5.67 -4.67 -9.65
N LEU A 71 -5.84 -3.85 -8.61
CA LEU A 71 -4.73 -3.24 -7.88
C LEU A 71 -3.88 -4.31 -7.16
N ILE A 72 -4.50 -5.29 -6.51
CA ILE A 72 -3.79 -6.42 -5.87
C ILE A 72 -2.95 -7.18 -6.90
N ILE A 73 -3.51 -7.48 -8.07
CA ILE A 73 -2.80 -8.17 -9.15
C ILE A 73 -1.66 -7.32 -9.70
N ALA A 74 -1.87 -6.03 -9.92
CA ALA A 74 -0.84 -5.10 -10.39
C ALA A 74 0.33 -5.01 -9.39
N VAL A 75 0.03 -4.90 -8.10
CA VAL A 75 1.02 -4.91 -7.02
C VAL A 75 1.76 -6.25 -6.97
N TYR A 76 1.05 -7.38 -7.05
CA TYR A 76 1.69 -8.71 -7.09
C TYR A 76 2.62 -8.86 -8.30
N LEU A 77 2.17 -8.48 -9.50
CA LEU A 77 2.98 -8.57 -10.71
C LEU A 77 4.22 -7.67 -10.62
N THR A 78 4.08 -6.44 -10.14
CA THR A 78 5.23 -5.54 -9.95
C THR A 78 6.23 -6.12 -8.95
N PHE A 79 5.79 -6.62 -7.79
CA PHE A 79 6.66 -7.32 -6.84
C PHE A 79 7.35 -8.55 -7.46
N LYS A 80 6.64 -9.32 -8.28
CA LYS A 80 7.18 -10.49 -8.99
C LYS A 80 8.24 -10.10 -10.02
N PHE A 81 8.01 -9.01 -10.77
CA PHE A 81 9.01 -8.46 -11.69
C PHE A 81 10.24 -7.95 -10.94
N PHE A 82 10.07 -7.27 -9.80
CA PHE A 82 11.19 -6.80 -8.98
C PHE A 82 11.98 -7.95 -8.36
N HIS A 83 11.33 -9.01 -7.89
CA HIS A 83 12.03 -10.21 -7.41
C HIS A 83 12.82 -10.88 -8.54
N LYS A 84 12.22 -11.08 -9.72
CA LYS A 84 12.93 -11.64 -10.88
C LYS A 84 14.09 -10.76 -11.37
N LYS A 85 13.94 -9.44 -11.31
CA LYS A 85 14.99 -8.47 -11.69
C LYS A 85 16.15 -8.42 -10.68
N LYS A 86 15.93 -8.81 -9.42
CA LYS A 86 17.01 -9.01 -8.44
C LYS A 86 17.93 -10.17 -8.84
N GLU A 87 17.38 -11.18 -9.51
CA GLU A 87 18.11 -12.34 -10.04
C GLU A 87 18.79 -12.06 -11.39
N GLN A 88 18.29 -11.07 -12.16
CA GLN A 88 18.90 -10.62 -13.43
C GLN A 88 18.85 -9.08 -13.56
N PRO A 89 19.87 -8.37 -13.04
CA PRO A 89 19.92 -6.92 -13.10
C PRO A 89 20.41 -6.44 -14.48
N VAL A 90 19.59 -6.62 -15.51
CA VAL A 90 19.83 -5.98 -16.81
C VAL A 90 19.07 -4.65 -16.86
N SER A 91 19.83 -3.56 -16.91
CA SER A 91 19.29 -2.20 -16.99
C SER A 91 18.67 -1.97 -18.37
N VAL A 92 17.57 -1.22 -18.43
CA VAL A 92 16.89 -0.92 -19.72
C VAL A 92 17.83 -0.13 -20.64
N PHE A 93 18.74 0.65 -20.04
CA PHE A 93 19.80 1.41 -20.70
C PHE A 93 20.86 0.51 -21.36
N GLN A 94 21.14 -0.66 -20.79
CA GLN A 94 22.07 -1.63 -21.39
C GLN A 94 21.47 -2.34 -22.62
N SER A 95 20.14 -2.47 -22.69
CA SER A 95 19.47 -3.20 -23.78
C SER A 95 19.22 -2.39 -25.06
N GLY A 96 19.49 -1.07 -25.06
CA GLY A 96 19.35 -0.19 -26.23
C GLY A 96 17.96 -0.13 -26.89
N ASN A 97 16.94 -0.75 -26.30
CA ASN A 97 15.62 -0.93 -26.90
C ASN A 97 14.59 -0.01 -26.23
N TYR A 98 14.46 1.19 -26.80
CA TYR A 98 13.54 2.26 -26.40
C TYR A 98 12.14 2.07 -26.98
N ASN A 99 11.48 0.96 -26.63
CA ASN A 99 10.05 0.83 -26.91
C ASN A 99 9.29 1.88 -26.07
N PRO A 100 8.33 2.64 -26.65
CA PRO A 100 7.53 3.62 -25.91
C PRO A 100 6.95 3.05 -24.61
N ALA A 101 6.50 1.79 -24.58
CA ALA A 101 5.98 1.16 -23.37
C ALA A 101 7.02 1.06 -22.23
N LYS A 102 8.31 0.84 -22.55
CA LYS A 102 9.38 0.76 -21.56
C LYS A 102 9.77 2.14 -21.02
N ILE A 103 9.73 3.16 -21.86
CA ILE A 103 9.95 4.56 -21.46
C ILE A 103 8.84 4.99 -20.49
N PHE A 104 7.58 4.71 -20.83
CA PHE A 104 6.45 4.98 -19.94
C PHE A 104 6.57 4.23 -18.61
N ALA A 105 7.02 2.97 -18.61
CA ALA A 105 7.24 2.22 -17.38
C ALA A 105 8.31 2.86 -16.47
N VAL A 106 9.43 3.32 -17.03
CA VAL A 106 10.49 4.01 -16.26
C VAL A 106 9.97 5.34 -15.70
N PHE A 107 9.25 6.13 -16.50
CA PHE A 107 8.62 7.38 -16.05
C PHE A 107 7.65 7.12 -14.89
N PHE A 108 6.79 6.11 -15.01
CA PHE A 108 5.82 5.75 -13.98
C PHE A 108 6.49 5.29 -12.67
N VAL A 109 7.60 4.56 -12.76
CA VAL A 109 8.41 4.17 -11.59
C VAL A 109 8.98 5.40 -10.90
N ILE A 110 9.53 6.36 -11.65
CA ILE A 110 10.06 7.62 -11.08
C ILE A 110 8.93 8.45 -10.45
N PHE A 111 7.79 8.55 -11.13
CA PHE A 111 6.62 9.28 -10.64
C PHE A 111 6.06 8.69 -9.33
N PHE A 112 5.93 7.37 -9.25
CA PHE A 112 5.52 6.71 -8.02
C PHE A 112 6.56 6.87 -6.91
N ILE A 113 7.86 6.72 -7.20
CA ILE A 113 8.90 7.00 -6.21
C ILE A 113 8.75 8.43 -5.67
N PHE A 114 8.49 9.42 -6.53
CA PHE A 114 8.27 10.80 -6.11
C PHE A 114 7.04 10.97 -5.21
N ILE A 115 5.87 10.46 -5.63
CA ILE A 115 4.63 10.53 -4.84
C ILE A 115 4.79 9.84 -3.49
N PHE A 116 5.36 8.63 -3.47
CA PHE A 116 5.56 7.90 -2.22
C PHE A 116 6.61 8.56 -1.33
N THR A 117 7.67 9.15 -1.89
CA THR A 117 8.64 9.92 -1.09
C THR A 117 7.99 11.15 -0.46
N LYS A 118 7.14 11.87 -1.20
CA LYS A 118 6.34 12.98 -0.68
C LYS A 118 5.29 12.53 0.34
N GLY A 119 4.68 11.36 0.12
CA GLY A 119 3.72 10.76 1.04
C GLY A 119 4.37 10.38 2.38
N ILE A 120 5.57 9.78 2.35
CA ILE A 120 6.35 9.49 3.55
C ILE A 120 6.75 10.77 4.27
N ASP A 121 7.21 11.80 3.55
CA ASP A 121 7.57 13.11 4.12
C ASP A 121 6.39 13.80 4.84
N VAL A 122 5.17 13.63 4.32
CA VAL A 122 3.95 14.09 4.99
C VAL A 122 3.66 13.27 6.25
N LEU A 123 3.87 11.95 6.21
CA LEU A 123 3.64 11.06 7.35
C LEU A 123 4.68 11.23 8.47
N THR A 124 5.90 11.66 8.15
CA THR A 124 6.99 11.85 9.13
C THR A 124 7.04 13.25 9.74
N ARG A 125 6.23 14.21 9.26
CA ARG A 125 6.15 15.59 9.79
C ARG A 125 5.58 15.68 11.21
N THR A 126 4.79 14.70 11.64
CA THR A 126 4.25 14.59 13.00
C THR A 126 4.36 13.13 13.47
N ASN A 127 5.48 12.77 14.11
CA ASN A 127 5.70 11.42 14.61
C ASN A 127 4.74 11.08 15.75
N SER A 128 3.81 10.14 15.53
CA SER A 128 2.94 9.59 16.59
C SER A 128 3.51 8.33 17.27
N TYR A 129 4.70 7.86 16.87
CA TYR A 129 5.33 6.64 17.37
C TYR A 129 6.71 6.93 17.97
N GLU A 130 7.03 6.31 19.11
CA GLU A 130 8.29 6.48 19.83
C GLU A 130 9.49 5.83 19.13
N THR A 131 9.25 4.89 18.21
CA THR A 131 10.31 4.20 17.47
C THR A 131 10.53 4.84 16.10
N PRO A 132 11.69 5.49 15.84
CA PRO A 132 11.98 6.10 14.56
C PRO A 132 12.10 5.04 13.45
N TYR A 133 11.43 5.27 12.31
CA TYR A 133 11.57 4.43 11.12
C TYR A 133 12.97 4.63 10.53
N GLY A 134 13.78 3.56 10.51
CA GLY A 134 15.19 3.61 10.07
C GLY A 134 15.42 3.92 8.58
N GLY A 135 14.37 3.99 7.77
CA GLY A 135 14.49 4.19 6.33
C GLY A 135 15.15 3.00 5.61
N PRO A 136 15.22 3.04 4.27
CA PRO A 136 16.03 2.09 3.50
C PRO A 136 17.54 2.40 3.67
N ASP A 137 18.38 1.36 3.73
CA ASP A 137 19.84 1.48 3.92
C ASP A 137 20.57 2.30 2.85
N THR A 138 19.92 2.54 1.70
CA THR A 138 20.48 3.23 0.54
C THR A 138 19.63 4.42 0.17
N THR A 139 20.29 5.53 -0.15
CA THR A 139 19.60 6.75 -0.58
C THR A 139 18.95 6.57 -1.95
N THR A 140 17.92 7.37 -2.25
CA THR A 140 17.25 7.35 -3.56
C THR A 140 18.24 7.55 -4.70
N GLU A 141 19.23 8.43 -4.52
CA GLU A 141 20.28 8.69 -5.51
C GLU A 141 21.20 7.49 -5.75
N GLU A 142 21.62 6.79 -4.69
CA GLU A 142 22.44 5.58 -4.80
C GLU A 142 21.69 4.46 -5.52
N ARG A 143 20.39 4.32 -5.24
CA ARG A 143 19.53 3.35 -5.92
C ARG A 143 19.44 3.68 -7.40
N ILE A 144 19.19 4.94 -7.76
CA ILE A 144 19.17 5.40 -9.15
C ILE A 144 20.51 5.13 -9.84
N LYS A 145 21.64 5.48 -9.20
CA LYS A 145 22.99 5.21 -9.75
C LYS A 145 23.25 3.72 -9.97
N ARG A 146 22.81 2.84 -9.06
CA ARG A 146 22.90 1.37 -9.24
C ARG A 146 22.02 0.84 -10.38
N PHE A 147 20.88 1.48 -10.65
CA PHE A 147 19.96 1.08 -11.72
C PHE A 147 20.34 1.62 -13.11
N VAL A 148 21.09 2.72 -13.15
CA VAL A 148 21.54 3.38 -14.40
C VAL A 148 22.86 2.80 -14.93
N LYS A 149 23.67 2.16 -14.07
CA LYS A 149 24.88 1.43 -14.46
C LYS A 149 24.56 0.14 -15.20
#